data_AF-A0A7S1L939-F1
#
_entry.id   AF-A0A7S1L939-F1
#
_cell.length_a   1.000
_cell.length_b   1.000
_cell.length_c   1.000
_cell.angle_alpha   90.00
_cell.angle_beta   90.00
_cell.angle_gamma   90.00
#
_symmetry.space_group_name_H-M   'P 1'
#
loop_
_entity.id
_entity.type
_entity.pdbx_description
1 polymer ?
#
loop_
_entity_poly.entity_id
_entity_poly.type
_entity_poly.pdbx_seq_one_letter_code
_entity_poly.pdbx_strand_id
1 'polypeptide(L)'
;TVAPACRLVAPLTRERARGLLARHLDGPERLLRRLVRRLDEEIAEHCAEDRDYRHCARGIAANLRRNTMLAAGFVAGRVPPQWIVVCDVEALAPRLRQLQRRVTRNECLKEVREDDETADVKRRAWISARGTDLAPPAPLEDPFGDGSRPGCAGGPGGP
;
A
#
# COMPACT_ATOMS: atom_id res chain seq x y z
N THR A 1 -16.12 44.07 4.32
CA THR A 1 -15.37 42.80 4.37
C THR A 1 -13.90 43.13 4.56
N VAL A 2 -13.38 42.97 5.78
CA VAL A 2 -11.97 43.26 6.10
C VAL A 2 -11.14 42.09 5.57
N ALA A 3 -10.24 42.36 4.62
CA ALA A 3 -9.31 41.33 4.15
C ALA A 3 -8.48 40.83 5.34
N PRO A 4 -8.32 39.50 5.54
CA PRO A 4 -7.50 39.00 6.62
C PRO A 4 -6.06 39.47 6.39
N ALA A 5 -5.47 40.11 7.41
CA ALA A 5 -4.09 40.56 7.34
C ALA A 5 -3.17 39.35 7.07
N CYS A 6 -2.47 39.35 5.95
CA CYS A 6 -1.41 38.37 5.64
C CYS A 6 -0.34 38.48 6.73
N ARG A 7 -0.32 37.51 7.65
CA ARG A 7 0.69 37.44 8.70
C ARG A 7 1.88 36.65 8.16
N LEU A 8 3.01 37.34 8.03
CA LEU A 8 4.30 36.72 7.73
C LEU A 8 4.63 35.63 8.77
N VAL A 9 5.42 34.64 8.35
CA VAL A 9 5.81 33.51 9.21
C VAL A 9 6.53 33.98 10.47
N ALA A 10 5.95 33.70 11.64
CA ALA A 10 6.54 34.08 12.92
C ALA A 10 7.76 33.19 13.28
N PRO A 11 8.80 33.72 13.96
CA PRO A 11 9.97 32.93 14.37
C PRO A 11 9.63 31.71 15.23
N LEU A 12 8.66 31.86 16.14
CA LEU A 12 8.13 30.77 16.97
C LEU A 12 7.45 29.67 16.14
N THR A 13 6.78 30.03 15.05
CA THR A 13 6.19 29.03 14.13
C THR A 13 7.30 28.21 13.48
N ARG A 14 8.37 28.85 13.03
CA ARG A 14 9.52 28.18 12.40
C ARG A 14 10.23 27.23 13.36
N GLU A 15 10.44 27.64 14.61
CA GLU A 15 11.06 26.80 15.62
C GLU A 15 10.25 25.52 15.88
N ARG A 16 8.92 25.65 16.03
CA ARG A 16 8.02 24.50 16.20
C ARG A 16 8.03 23.59 14.98
N ALA A 17 8.03 24.16 13.77
CA ALA A 17 8.08 23.40 12.52
C ALA A 17 9.40 22.64 12.39
N ARG A 18 10.55 23.24 12.71
CA ARG A 18 11.85 22.55 12.74
C ARG A 18 11.83 21.36 13.70
N GLY A 19 11.31 21.53 14.91
CA GLY A 19 11.16 20.44 15.87
C GLY A 19 10.25 19.31 15.36
N LEU A 20 9.21 19.66 14.58
CA LEU A 20 8.29 18.70 13.99
C LEU A 20 8.91 17.93 12.80
N LEU A 21 9.68 18.61 11.95
CA LEU A 21 10.39 18.00 10.81
C LEU A 21 11.51 17.07 11.28
N ALA A 22 12.26 17.46 12.32
CA ALA A 22 13.38 16.68 12.84
C ALA A 22 12.98 15.31 13.40
N ARG A 23 11.76 15.17 13.93
CA ARG A 23 11.24 13.94 14.57
C ARG A 23 11.18 12.71 13.66
N HIS A 24 11.25 12.91 12.35
CA HIS A 24 11.07 11.85 11.36
C HIS A 24 12.34 11.59 10.54
N LEU A 25 13.47 12.15 10.96
CA LEU A 25 14.77 11.98 10.32
C LEU A 25 15.72 11.30 11.30
N ASP A 26 16.36 10.24 10.85
CA ASP A 26 17.36 9.51 11.63
C ASP A 26 18.76 9.93 11.18
N GLY A 27 19.59 10.37 12.11
CA GLY A 27 20.97 10.75 11.82
C GLY A 27 21.66 11.55 12.93
N PRO A 28 22.94 11.91 12.75
CA PRO A 28 23.67 12.72 13.71
C PRO A 28 23.00 14.08 13.93
N GLU A 29 22.83 14.48 15.18
CA GLU A 29 22.07 15.70 15.55
C GLU A 29 22.58 16.97 14.86
N ARG A 30 23.90 17.08 14.64
CA ARG A 30 24.52 18.20 13.92
C ARG A 30 24.09 18.25 12.44
N LEU A 31 23.99 17.09 11.80
CA LEU A 31 23.53 16.97 10.41
C LEU A 31 22.03 17.30 10.33
N LEU A 32 21.22 16.70 11.21
CA LEU A 32 19.78 16.93 11.25
C LEU A 32 19.45 18.41 11.43
N ARG A 33 20.13 19.11 12.35
CA ARG A 33 19.95 20.56 12.54
C ARG A 33 20.20 21.36 11.27
N ARG A 34 21.24 21.02 10.50
CA ARG A 34 21.56 21.70 9.23
C ARG A 34 20.52 21.40 8.15
N LEU A 35 20.16 20.14 7.96
CA LEU A 35 19.18 19.71 6.96
C LEU A 35 17.79 20.31 7.24
N VAL A 36 17.33 20.24 8.49
CA VAL A 36 16.04 20.79 8.91
C VAL A 36 16.01 22.30 8.77
N ARG A 37 17.11 23.00 9.12
CA ARG A 37 17.21 24.45 8.90
C ARG A 37 17.10 24.78 7.41
N ARG A 38 17.80 24.05 6.54
CA ARG A 38 17.74 24.29 5.10
C ARG A 38 16.35 24.02 4.53
N LEU A 39 15.68 22.97 4.98
CA LEU A 39 14.30 22.67 4.60
C LEU A 39 13.32 23.74 5.09
N ASP A 40 13.48 24.23 6.32
CA ASP A 40 12.70 25.35 6.87
C ASP A 40 12.89 26.66 6.08
N GLU A 41 14.11 26.98 5.68
CA GLU A 41 14.40 28.10 4.78
C GLU A 41 13.64 27.95 3.45
N GLU A 42 13.69 26.77 2.85
CA GLU A 42 13.02 26.49 1.57
C GLU A 42 11.49 26.56 1.67
N ILE A 43 10.90 26.07 2.75
CA ILE A 43 9.46 26.17 3.01
C ILE A 43 9.05 27.65 3.19
N ALA A 44 9.84 28.44 3.93
CA ALA A 44 9.54 29.85 4.17
C ALA A 44 9.66 30.70 2.89
N GLU A 45 10.56 30.34 1.99
CA GLU A 45 10.70 30.98 0.68
C GLU A 45 9.50 30.70 -0.23
N HIS A 46 8.97 29.47 -0.23
CA HIS A 46 7.80 29.08 -1.03
C HIS A 46 6.45 29.45 -0.39
N CYS A 47 6.38 29.55 0.93
CA CYS A 47 5.16 29.82 1.69
C CYS A 47 5.39 31.00 2.65
N ALA A 48 5.22 32.22 2.14
CA ALA A 48 5.44 33.44 2.91
C ALA A 48 4.39 33.68 4.02
N GLU A 49 3.18 33.13 3.86
CA GLU A 49 2.11 33.24 4.85
C GLU A 49 2.21 32.17 5.94
N ASP A 50 1.99 32.57 7.19
CA ASP A 50 2.10 31.67 8.36
C ASP A 50 1.13 30.46 8.28
N ARG A 51 -0.04 30.64 7.67
CA ARG A 51 -1.00 29.55 7.46
C ARG A 51 -0.47 28.50 6.48
N ASP A 52 0.00 28.94 5.33
CA ASP A 52 0.48 28.06 4.26
C ASP A 52 1.78 27.38 4.66
N TYR A 53 2.67 28.12 5.32
CA TYR A 53 3.89 27.58 5.92
C TYR A 53 3.58 26.42 6.88
N ARG A 54 2.62 26.62 7.81
CA ARG A 54 2.22 25.56 8.75
C ARG A 54 1.61 24.36 8.06
N HIS A 55 0.80 24.59 7.03
CA HIS A 55 0.21 23.51 6.25
C HIS A 55 1.29 22.69 5.53
N CYS A 56 2.19 23.37 4.81
CA CYS A 56 3.31 22.78 4.10
C CYS A 56 4.23 21.98 5.03
N ALA A 57 4.69 22.59 6.14
CA ALA A 57 5.56 21.92 7.11
C ALA A 57 4.93 20.64 7.70
N ARG A 58 3.63 20.67 8.02
CA ARG A 58 2.90 19.49 8.50
C ARG A 58 2.76 18.41 7.42
N GLY A 59 2.48 18.81 6.18
CA GLY A 59 2.37 17.89 5.05
C GLY A 59 3.69 17.17 4.79
N ILE A 60 4.80 17.92 4.73
CA ILE A 60 6.15 17.38 4.56
C ILE A 60 6.49 16.42 5.68
N ALA A 61 6.26 16.79 6.94
CA ALA A 61 6.54 15.90 8.07
C ALA A 61 5.71 14.61 8.03
N ALA A 62 4.43 14.70 7.64
CA ALA A 62 3.59 13.52 7.45
C ALA A 62 4.13 12.62 6.33
N ASN A 63 4.67 13.19 5.25
CA ASN A 63 5.31 12.44 4.17
C ASN A 63 6.61 11.79 4.60
N LEU A 64 7.49 12.50 5.31
CA LEU A 64 8.73 11.94 5.88
C LEU A 64 8.43 10.78 6.83
N ARG A 65 7.38 10.90 7.66
CA ARG A 65 6.93 9.83 8.54
C ARG A 65 6.43 8.59 7.79
N ARG A 66 5.71 8.78 6.68
CA ARG A 66 5.07 7.68 5.91
C ARG A 66 6.01 7.05 4.89
N ASN A 67 6.98 7.80 4.39
CA ASN A 67 7.91 7.39 3.34
C ASN A 67 9.34 7.41 3.89
N THR A 68 9.72 6.31 4.55
CA THR A 68 11.06 6.16 5.16
C THR A 68 12.19 6.25 4.13
N MET A 69 11.94 5.85 2.87
CA MET A 69 12.91 5.99 1.78
C MET A 69 13.15 7.45 1.40
N LEU A 70 12.10 8.27 1.40
CA LEU A 70 12.24 9.72 1.21
C LEU A 70 13.06 10.34 2.34
N ALA A 71 12.75 9.99 3.59
CA ALA A 71 13.48 10.47 4.76
C ALA A 71 14.96 10.06 4.71
N ALA A 72 15.26 8.79 4.44
CA ALA A 72 16.63 8.30 4.30
C ALA A 72 17.36 8.95 3.11
N GLY A 73 16.68 9.12 1.97
CA GLY A 73 17.22 9.79 0.79
C GLY A 73 17.54 11.27 1.03
N PHE A 74 16.71 11.96 1.82
CA PHE A 74 16.95 13.33 2.25
C PHE A 74 18.17 13.43 3.18
N VAL A 75 18.26 12.56 4.20
CA VAL A 75 19.42 12.52 5.11
C VAL A 75 20.72 12.19 4.36
N ALA A 76 20.65 11.29 3.38
CA ALA A 76 21.78 10.92 2.53
C ALA A 76 22.14 11.98 1.47
N GLY A 77 21.40 13.10 1.38
CA GLY A 77 21.64 14.17 0.40
C GLY A 77 21.26 13.82 -1.04
N ARG A 78 20.57 12.72 -1.28
CA ARG A 78 20.09 12.31 -2.61
C ARG A 78 18.82 13.05 -3.02
N VAL A 79 18.05 13.49 -2.04
CA VAL A 79 16.82 14.26 -2.24
C VAL A 79 17.09 15.70 -1.82
N PRO A 80 17.07 16.68 -2.73
CA PRO A 80 17.19 18.09 -2.39
C PRO A 80 15.95 18.60 -1.63
N PRO A 81 16.11 19.59 -0.73
CA PRO A 81 14.97 20.20 -0.03
C PRO A 81 13.98 20.86 -0.98
N GLN A 82 14.44 21.45 -2.10
CA GLN A 82 13.58 22.05 -3.12
C GLN A 82 12.56 21.05 -3.65
N TRP A 83 13.01 19.81 -3.90
CA TRP A 83 12.12 18.76 -4.42
C TRP A 83 11.04 18.41 -3.40
N ILE A 84 11.37 18.39 -2.11
CA ILE A 84 10.40 18.07 -1.06
C ILE A 84 9.32 19.15 -0.94
N VAL A 85 9.68 20.42 -1.12
CA VAL A 85 8.76 21.56 -0.99
C VAL A 85 7.90 21.74 -2.25
N VAL A 86 8.48 21.55 -3.43
CA VAL A 86 7.81 21.78 -4.72
C VAL A 86 7.03 20.55 -5.21
N CYS A 87 7.43 19.33 -4.82
CA CYS A 87 6.73 18.14 -5.29
C CYS A 87 5.31 18.08 -4.73
N ASP A 88 4.37 17.81 -5.64
CA ASP A 88 3.00 17.52 -5.29
C ASP A 88 2.95 16.33 -4.32
N VAL A 89 2.01 16.37 -3.36
CA VAL A 89 1.88 15.33 -2.31
C VAL A 89 1.72 13.94 -2.93
N GLU A 90 1.14 13.89 -4.13
CA GLU A 90 0.96 12.67 -4.93
C GLU A 90 2.28 12.05 -5.40
N ALA A 91 3.28 12.87 -5.72
CA ALA A 91 4.61 12.40 -6.14
C ALA A 91 5.44 11.88 -4.95
N LEU A 92 5.21 12.43 -3.75
CA LEU A 92 5.95 12.07 -2.53
C LEU A 92 5.40 10.81 -1.84
N ALA A 93 4.16 10.40 -2.11
CA ALA A 93 3.49 9.28 -1.44
C ALA A 93 2.76 8.30 -2.40
N PRO A 94 3.47 7.60 -3.30
CA PRO A 94 2.86 6.71 -4.30
C PRO A 94 2.04 5.56 -3.70
N ARG A 95 2.45 5.04 -2.53
CA ARG A 95 1.74 3.94 -1.84
C ARG A 95 0.36 4.36 -1.32
N LEU A 96 0.18 5.62 -0.93
CA LEU A 96 -1.10 6.13 -0.44
C LEU A 96 -2.12 6.22 -1.57
N ARG A 97 -1.71 6.70 -2.76
CA ARG A 97 -2.54 6.70 -3.98
C ARG A 97 -2.93 5.29 -4.38
N GLN A 98 -2.02 4.33 -4.30
CA GLN A 98 -2.33 2.94 -4.64
C GLN A 98 -3.36 2.35 -3.66
N LEU A 99 -3.26 2.68 -2.37
CA LEU A 99 -4.25 2.27 -1.37
C LEU A 99 -5.60 2.95 -1.59
N GLN A 100 -5.63 4.26 -1.82
CA GLN A 100 -6.86 5.01 -2.12
C GLN A 100 -7.54 4.48 -3.38
N ARG A 101 -6.79 4.23 -4.46
CA ARG A 101 -7.32 3.61 -5.69
C ARG A 101 -7.92 2.24 -5.43
N ARG A 102 -7.30 1.42 -4.57
CA ARG A 102 -7.85 0.11 -4.17
C ARG A 102 -9.13 0.25 -3.36
N VAL A 103 -9.19 1.19 -2.42
CA VAL A 103 -10.39 1.45 -1.62
C VAL A 103 -11.53 1.92 -2.51
N THR A 104 -11.33 2.93 -3.34
CA THR A 104 -12.35 3.42 -4.28
C THR A 104 -12.80 2.33 -5.24
N ARG A 105 -11.88 1.52 -5.79
CA ARG A 105 -12.24 0.36 -6.64
C ARG A 105 -13.11 -0.65 -5.88
N ASN A 106 -12.76 -0.95 -4.63
CA ASN A 106 -13.54 -1.88 -3.81
C ASN A 106 -14.90 -1.30 -3.41
N GLU A 107 -15.02 0.01 -3.22
CA GLU A 107 -16.30 0.69 -2.95
C GLU A 107 -17.20 0.68 -4.19
N CYS A 108 -16.67 0.99 -5.38
CA CYS A 108 -17.42 0.87 -6.63
C CYS A 108 -17.91 -0.57 -6.88
N LEU A 109 -17.12 -1.58 -6.50
CA LEU A 109 -17.51 -2.98 -6.62
C LEU A 109 -18.56 -3.41 -5.58
N LYS A 110 -18.66 -2.73 -4.43
CA LYS A 110 -19.69 -2.99 -3.41
C LYS A 110 -21.06 -2.44 -3.80
N GLU A 111 -21.11 -1.38 -4.61
CA GLU A 111 -22.36 -0.78 -5.09
C GLU A 111 -22.98 -1.55 -6.25
N VAL A 112 -22.21 -2.41 -6.92
CA VAL A 112 -22.77 -3.46 -7.78
C VAL A 112 -23.27 -4.58 -6.87
N ARG A 113 -24.42 -4.34 -6.22
CA ARG A 113 -25.26 -5.46 -5.79
C ARG A 113 -25.54 -6.26 -7.05
N GLU A 114 -25.01 -7.47 -7.12
CA GLU A 114 -25.35 -8.39 -8.19
C GLU A 114 -26.88 -8.56 -8.14
N ASP A 115 -27.58 -8.06 -9.17
CA ASP A 115 -28.99 -8.38 -9.34
C ASP A 115 -29.16 -9.90 -9.32
N ASP A 116 -30.20 -10.40 -8.67
CA ASP A 116 -30.43 -11.84 -8.45
C ASP A 116 -30.34 -12.63 -9.77
N GLU A 117 -30.77 -12.02 -10.89
CA GLU A 117 -30.67 -12.59 -12.23
C GLU A 117 -29.20 -12.84 -12.67
N THR A 118 -28.29 -11.93 -12.34
CA THR A 118 -26.87 -12.02 -12.69
C THR A 118 -26.16 -13.08 -11.83
N ALA A 119 -26.55 -13.18 -10.55
CA ALA A 119 -26.06 -14.22 -9.64
C ALA A 119 -26.49 -15.62 -10.10
N ASP A 120 -27.73 -15.76 -10.58
CA ASP A 120 -28.24 -17.03 -11.11
C ASP A 120 -27.61 -17.45 -12.45
N VAL A 121 -27.25 -16.50 -13.30
CA VAL A 121 -26.47 -16.79 -14.52
C VAL A 121 -25.07 -17.28 -14.17
N LYS A 122 -24.40 -16.65 -13.20
CA LYS A 122 -23.08 -17.11 -12.71
C LYS A 122 -23.14 -18.48 -12.06
N ARG A 123 -24.17 -18.74 -11.24
CA ARG A 123 -24.39 -20.05 -10.60
C ARG A 123 -24.56 -21.15 -11.65
N ARG A 124 -25.41 -20.92 -12.67
CA ARG A 124 -25.61 -21.86 -13.78
C ARG A 124 -24.33 -22.08 -14.59
N ALA A 125 -23.60 -21.02 -14.91
CA ALA A 125 -22.33 -21.13 -15.63
C ALA A 125 -21.28 -21.93 -14.85
N TRP A 126 -21.22 -21.76 -13.52
CA TRP A 126 -20.30 -22.50 -12.67
C TRP A 126 -20.67 -23.98 -12.54
N ILE A 127 -21.97 -24.30 -12.45
CA ILE A 127 -22.48 -25.69 -12.47
C ILE A 127 -22.17 -26.34 -13.82
N SER A 128 -22.40 -25.65 -14.94
CA SER A 128 -22.08 -26.17 -16.27
C SER A 128 -20.57 -26.36 -16.49
N ALA A 129 -19.73 -25.46 -15.98
CA ALA A 129 -18.27 -25.56 -16.07
C ALA A 129 -17.69 -26.70 -15.20
N ARG A 130 -18.41 -27.14 -14.17
CA ARG A 130 -18.06 -28.31 -13.35
C ARG A 130 -18.81 -29.59 -13.75
N GLY A 131 -19.77 -29.50 -14.65
CA GLY A 131 -20.60 -30.61 -15.12
C GLY A 131 -19.91 -31.53 -16.14
N THR A 132 -18.68 -31.23 -16.56
CA THR A 132 -17.90 -32.03 -17.52
C THR A 132 -16.83 -32.89 -16.86
N ASP A 133 -17.05 -33.40 -15.64
CA ASP A 133 -16.12 -34.30 -14.94
C ASP A 133 -16.82 -35.53 -14.31
N LEU A 134 -17.88 -36.03 -14.95
CA LEU A 134 -18.51 -37.31 -14.59
C LEU A 134 -18.66 -38.23 -15.80
N ALA A 135 -17.57 -38.46 -16.52
CA ALA A 135 -17.34 -39.80 -17.07
C ALA A 135 -16.61 -40.58 -15.97
N PRO A 136 -17.16 -41.68 -15.43
CA PRO A 136 -16.38 -42.53 -14.55
C PRO A 136 -15.09 -42.90 -15.30
N PRO A 137 -13.90 -42.80 -14.66
CA PRO A 137 -12.66 -43.18 -15.32
C PRO A 137 -12.82 -44.60 -15.85
N ALA A 138 -12.42 -44.81 -17.11
CA ALA A 138 -12.46 -46.13 -17.72
C ALA A 138 -11.78 -47.14 -16.78
N PRO A 139 -12.30 -48.37 -16.65
CA PRO A 139 -11.63 -49.41 -15.88
C PRO A 139 -10.18 -49.47 -16.32
N LEU A 140 -9.26 -49.38 -15.35
CA LEU A 140 -7.84 -49.47 -15.59
C LEU A 140 -7.57 -50.87 -16.17
N GLU A 141 -7.39 -50.98 -17.49
CA GLU A 141 -6.86 -52.19 -18.09
C GLU A 141 -5.45 -52.39 -17.53
N ASP A 142 -5.27 -53.46 -16.77
CA ASP A 142 -3.98 -53.83 -16.21
C ASP A 142 -3.06 -54.30 -17.37
N PRO A 143 -1.97 -53.57 -17.69
CA PRO A 143 -1.07 -53.94 -18.78
C PRO A 143 -0.23 -55.19 -18.46
N PHE A 144 -0.33 -55.72 -17.23
CA PHE A 144 0.30 -56.97 -16.81
C PHE A 144 -0.77 -57.98 -16.44
N GLY A 145 -1.54 -58.43 -17.43
CA GLY A 145 -2.43 -59.56 -17.26
C GLY A 145 -1.69 -60.75 -16.68
N ASP A 146 -1.90 -61.03 -15.39
CA ASP A 146 -1.50 -62.29 -14.80
C ASP A 146 -2.74 -63.15 -14.64
N GLY A 147 -2.80 -64.13 -15.52
CA GLY A 147 -3.91 -65.04 -15.65
C GLY A 147 -4.16 -65.78 -14.35
N SER A 148 -5.44 -66.02 -14.09
CA SER A 148 -5.85 -67.09 -13.21
C SER A 148 -5.04 -68.35 -13.49
N ARG A 149 -4.31 -68.84 -12.48
CA ARG A 149 -4.09 -70.28 -12.35
C ARG A 149 -4.31 -70.76 -10.92
N PRO A 150 -4.84 -71.99 -10.79
CA PRO A 150 -5.56 -72.45 -9.61
C PRO A 150 -4.65 -73.25 -8.68
N GLY A 151 -5.03 -73.35 -7.42
CA GLY A 151 -4.78 -74.56 -6.65
C GLY A 151 -4.27 -74.37 -5.21
N CYS A 152 -4.93 -75.15 -4.35
CA CYS A 152 -4.35 -75.81 -3.17
C CYS A 152 -4.28 -74.99 -1.87
N ALA A 153 -5.40 -75.08 -1.15
CA ALA A 153 -5.53 -75.77 0.15
C ALA A 153 -4.42 -75.59 1.19
N GLY A 154 -4.85 -75.22 2.40
CA GLY A 154 -4.14 -75.60 3.62
C GLY A 154 -4.34 -74.62 4.78
N GLY A 155 -5.35 -74.85 5.62
CA GLY A 155 -5.24 -74.48 7.04
C GLY A 155 -4.10 -75.26 7.71
N PRO A 156 -3.71 -74.93 8.96
CA PRO A 156 -4.57 -75.07 10.14
C PRO A 156 -4.44 -73.82 11.06
N GLY A 157 -5.10 -73.65 12.19
CA GLY A 157 -5.88 -74.48 13.08
C GLY A 157 -6.33 -73.59 14.24
N GLY A 158 -7.51 -73.88 14.79
CA GLY A 158 -7.96 -73.28 16.04
C GLY A 158 -7.23 -73.86 17.26
N PRO A 159 -7.55 -73.37 18.47
CA PRO A 159 -6.92 -73.78 19.73
C PRO A 159 -7.13 -75.27 20.07
#